data_AF-A0A443QZ14-F1
#
_entry.id   AF-A0A443QZ14-F1
#
_cell.length_a   1.000
_cell.length_b   1.000
_cell.length_c   1.000
_cell.angle_alpha   90.00
_cell.angle_beta   90.00
_cell.angle_gamma   90.00
#
_symmetry.space_group_name_H-M   'P 1'
#
loop_
_entity.id
_entity.type
_entity.pdbx_description
1 polymer ?
#
loop_
_entity_poly.entity_id
_entity_poly.type
_entity_poly.pdbx_seq_one_letter_code
_entity_poly.pdbx_strand_id
1 'polypeptide(L)'
;MCRSDLQLEIWPLVLAHCCVTGTVLNFFNTQFIFAAFILIEGISTGILPNTSSLILYNICNGIIGLSCGAIEAVSFANVVSIWKEKSGPAAQAVGLSINIANVVSPLLFKPFLLPAQTPQHIEYCGNHLNVTSTNSTVEKGEEKTSRIWIPHASISVTMVVISLLVVILECYRLKKDKKKVSEKRDEEEGERVRTESTNESTNKGFKFKEIFFTTICCLVIAVFWAFVCSFLQFWVPFVIYSESNVSYQTTAFMMSAFSLATAIGGFVGLLASITVPPFKMLTVLMAIIIVGHLVLLIGSSHSEAVLWVGGLLQTLCFGNFYVSVYNLLQETAGINNLKASLYTMSAYLLTAIGVPILIANFIECTPSIFLHYNSFSIVVVTVLLAIIGAALCTQKREVVEERPKGKFQRKYSSRRVSVAGVAL
;
A
#
# COMPACT_ATOMS: atom_id res chain seq x y z
N MET A 1 15.41 22.81 -7.79
CA MET A 1 16.18 22.57 -6.55
C MET A 1 15.38 22.79 -5.26
N CYS A 2 14.47 23.77 -5.10
CA CYS A 2 13.73 23.98 -3.83
C CYS A 2 12.54 23.03 -3.51
N ARG A 3 12.26 21.97 -4.29
CA ARG A 3 11.07 21.11 -4.07
C ARG A 3 11.38 19.78 -3.37
N SER A 4 12.64 19.36 -3.38
CA SER A 4 13.10 18.08 -2.80
C SER A 4 13.33 18.16 -1.29
N ASP A 5 13.82 19.28 -0.78
CA ASP A 5 14.21 19.41 0.64
C ASP A 5 12.98 19.37 1.58
N LEU A 6 11.82 19.83 1.09
CA LEU A 6 10.60 19.93 1.90
C LEU A 6 9.83 18.60 2.03
N GLN A 7 10.02 17.66 1.08
CA GLN A 7 9.44 16.33 1.23
C GLN A 7 10.07 15.55 2.38
N LEU A 8 11.33 15.86 2.74
CA LEU A 8 12.08 15.12 3.77
C LEU A 8 11.50 15.31 5.19
N GLU A 9 10.82 16.43 5.48
CA GLU A 9 10.34 16.73 6.84
C GLU A 9 9.00 16.07 7.19
N ILE A 10 8.16 15.75 6.20
CA ILE A 10 6.79 15.25 6.43
C ILE A 10 6.79 13.76 6.78
N TRP A 11 7.73 13.00 6.24
CA TRP A 11 7.73 11.55 6.35
C TRP A 11 8.11 10.97 7.73
N PRO A 12 9.07 11.53 8.50
CA PRO A 12 9.34 11.08 9.86
C PRO A 12 8.12 11.14 10.79
N LEU A 13 7.24 12.14 10.58
CA LEU A 13 5.99 12.29 11.31
C LEU A 13 4.99 11.16 11.01
N VAL A 14 4.89 10.74 9.75
CA VAL A 14 4.04 9.61 9.33
C VAL A 14 4.50 8.32 10.01
N LEU A 15 5.81 8.10 10.11
CA LEU A 15 6.41 6.90 10.71
C LEU A 15 6.19 6.85 12.23
N ALA A 16 6.46 7.96 12.93
CA ALA A 16 6.21 8.05 14.37
C ALA A 16 4.74 7.79 14.69
N HIS A 17 3.83 8.30 13.87
CA HIS A 17 2.39 8.15 14.08
C HIS A 17 1.89 6.71 13.89
N CYS A 18 2.44 5.93 12.96
CA CYS A 18 2.03 4.53 12.79
C CYS A 18 2.27 3.71 14.07
N CYS A 19 3.41 3.93 14.75
CA CYS A 19 3.71 3.30 16.04
C CYS A 19 2.78 3.75 17.16
N VAL A 20 2.48 5.06 17.23
CA VAL A 20 1.54 5.62 18.20
C VAL A 20 0.14 5.05 17.97
N THR A 21 -0.31 4.98 16.71
CA THR A 21 -1.61 4.43 16.33
C THR A 21 -1.73 2.98 16.77
N GLY A 22 -0.74 2.12 16.51
CA GLY A 22 -0.76 0.73 16.96
C GLY A 22 -0.92 0.57 18.48
N THR A 23 -0.38 1.53 19.25
CA THR A 23 -0.49 1.54 20.71
C THR A 23 -1.85 2.08 21.17
N VAL A 24 -2.30 3.20 20.60
CA VAL A 24 -3.59 3.85 20.90
C VAL A 24 -4.76 2.93 20.56
N LEU A 25 -4.65 2.13 19.48
CA LEU A 25 -5.65 1.15 19.07
C LEU A 25 -5.93 0.06 20.10
N ASN A 26 -5.06 -0.15 21.09
CA ASN A 26 -5.32 -1.11 22.16
C ASN A 26 -6.22 -0.55 23.27
N PHE A 27 -6.38 0.77 23.35
CA PHE A 27 -7.14 1.42 24.43
C PHE A 27 -8.55 1.84 24.02
N PHE A 28 -8.79 2.07 22.73
CA PHE A 28 -10.06 2.56 22.23
C PHE A 28 -10.68 1.60 21.22
N ASN A 29 -11.98 1.79 20.95
CA ASN A 29 -12.66 1.04 19.90
C ASN A 29 -12.07 1.42 18.53
N THR A 30 -11.46 0.42 17.89
CA THR A 30 -10.79 0.55 16.59
C THR A 30 -11.67 1.17 15.50
N GLN A 31 -12.99 0.95 15.53
CA GLN A 31 -13.93 1.51 14.53
C GLN A 31 -14.14 3.02 14.71
N PHE A 32 -14.20 3.52 15.95
CA PHE A 32 -14.29 4.97 16.18
C PHE A 32 -13.00 5.68 15.80
N ILE A 33 -11.83 5.06 16.09
CA ILE A 33 -10.55 5.59 15.63
C ILE A 33 -10.50 5.65 14.10
N PHE A 34 -10.91 4.56 13.44
CA PHE A 34 -10.98 4.48 11.98
C PHE A 34 -11.84 5.61 11.40
N ALA A 35 -13.05 5.80 11.92
CA ALA A 35 -13.95 6.85 11.48
C ALA A 35 -13.36 8.26 11.72
N ALA A 36 -12.70 8.47 12.87
CA ALA A 36 -12.06 9.74 13.20
C ALA A 36 -10.95 10.10 12.19
N PHE A 37 -10.09 9.15 11.83
CA PHE A 37 -9.06 9.40 10.81
C PHE A 37 -9.65 9.65 9.43
N ILE A 38 -10.69 8.91 9.01
CA ILE A 38 -11.38 9.17 7.73
C ILE A 38 -11.96 10.59 7.71
N LEU A 39 -12.54 11.04 8.84
CA LEU A 39 -13.08 12.39 8.96
C LEU A 39 -11.98 13.45 8.84
N ILE A 40 -10.87 13.27 9.56
CA ILE A 40 -9.73 14.19 9.54
C ILE A 40 -9.11 14.27 8.14
N GLU A 41 -8.94 13.14 7.46
CA GLU A 41 -8.43 13.08 6.08
C GLU A 41 -9.39 13.76 5.11
N GLY A 42 -10.69 13.49 5.23
CA GLY A 42 -11.73 14.10 4.41
C GLY A 42 -11.75 15.63 4.55
N ILE A 43 -11.73 16.15 5.77
CA ILE A 43 -11.69 17.60 6.03
C ILE A 43 -10.40 18.21 5.45
N SER A 44 -9.26 17.59 5.71
CA SER A 44 -7.96 18.09 5.24
C SER A 44 -7.86 18.10 3.71
N THR A 45 -8.39 17.08 3.04
CA THR A 45 -8.47 16.98 1.57
C THR A 45 -9.34 18.08 0.97
N GLY A 46 -10.44 18.46 1.63
CA GLY A 46 -11.32 19.55 1.20
C GLY A 46 -10.69 20.94 1.38
N ILE A 47 -9.86 21.12 2.40
CA ILE A 47 -9.13 22.37 2.67
C ILE A 47 -7.97 22.55 1.67
N LEU A 48 -7.25 21.47 1.35
CA LEU A 48 -6.04 21.45 0.52
C LEU A 48 -6.08 22.37 -0.73
N PRO A 49 -7.08 22.29 -1.64
CA PRO A 49 -7.12 23.11 -2.85
C PRO A 49 -7.33 24.61 -2.61
N ASN A 50 -7.80 25.00 -1.43
CA ASN A 50 -8.06 26.40 -1.06
C ASN A 50 -6.90 27.03 -0.29
N THR A 51 -5.81 26.29 -0.05
CA THR A 51 -4.67 26.79 0.71
C THR A 51 -3.77 27.67 -0.17
N SER A 52 -3.64 28.94 0.19
CA SER A 52 -2.68 29.87 -0.45
C SER A 52 -1.30 29.84 0.20
N SER A 53 -1.23 29.41 1.47
CA SER A 53 0.02 29.28 2.22
C SER A 53 0.66 27.91 1.99
N LEU A 54 1.92 27.92 1.55
CA LEU A 54 2.72 26.69 1.39
C LEU A 54 2.85 25.90 2.70
N ILE A 55 2.99 26.60 3.83
CA ILE A 55 3.09 25.98 5.16
C ILE A 55 1.79 25.23 5.46
N LEU A 56 0.64 25.86 5.23
CA LEU A 56 -0.66 25.24 5.47
C LEU A 56 -0.89 24.03 4.54
N TYR A 57 -0.50 24.15 3.27
CA TYR A 57 -0.54 23.05 2.31
C TYR A 57 0.27 21.83 2.80
N ASN A 58 1.49 22.05 3.30
CA ASN A 58 2.32 20.98 3.84
C ASN A 58 1.75 20.36 5.11
N ILE A 59 1.21 21.18 6.01
CA ILE A 59 0.53 20.70 7.22
C ILE A 59 -0.65 19.81 6.82
N CYS A 60 -1.50 20.25 5.89
CA CYS A 60 -2.63 19.46 5.39
C CYS A 60 -2.16 18.13 4.78
N ASN A 61 -1.12 18.14 3.94
CA ASN A 61 -0.56 16.90 3.38
C ASN A 61 0.02 15.97 4.46
N GLY A 62 0.68 16.52 5.48
CA GLY A 62 1.15 15.74 6.62
C GLY A 62 0.01 15.07 7.38
N ILE A 63 -1.09 15.78 7.61
CA ILE A 63 -2.31 15.24 8.24
C ILE A 63 -2.96 14.16 7.36
N ILE A 64 -3.03 14.38 6.05
CA ILE A 64 -3.55 13.39 5.09
C ILE A 64 -2.70 12.13 5.11
N GLY A 65 -1.38 12.24 4.97
CA GLY A 65 -0.47 11.09 4.99
C GLY A 65 -0.53 10.31 6.32
N LEU A 66 -0.61 11.03 7.44
CA LEU A 66 -0.77 10.47 8.77
C LEU A 66 -2.08 9.70 8.93
N SER A 67 -3.19 10.27 8.45
CA SER A 67 -4.51 9.65 8.50
C SER A 67 -4.58 8.43 7.59
N CYS A 68 -4.05 8.53 6.37
CA CYS A 68 -4.01 7.46 5.39
C CYS A 68 -3.26 6.23 5.93
N GLY A 69 -2.08 6.40 6.53
CA GLY A 69 -1.32 5.30 7.15
C GLY A 69 -2.08 4.61 8.29
N ALA A 70 -2.81 5.39 9.11
CA ALA A 70 -3.65 4.84 10.18
C ALA A 70 -4.86 4.07 9.62
N ILE A 71 -5.55 4.64 8.63
CA ILE A 71 -6.70 4.04 7.95
C ILE A 71 -6.31 2.72 7.30
N GLU A 72 -5.17 2.67 6.61
CA GLU A 72 -4.69 1.46 5.96
C GLU A 72 -4.43 0.34 6.98
N ALA A 73 -3.63 0.63 8.03
CA ALA A 73 -3.30 -0.34 9.07
C ALA A 73 -4.56 -0.88 9.77
N VAL A 74 -5.49 0.01 10.11
CA VAL A 74 -6.75 -0.34 10.76
C VAL A 74 -7.69 -1.11 9.83
N SER A 75 -7.73 -0.77 8.54
CA SER A 75 -8.56 -1.48 7.55
C SER A 75 -8.17 -2.95 7.47
N PHE A 76 -6.88 -3.25 7.32
CA PHE A 76 -6.41 -4.63 7.26
C PHE A 76 -6.63 -5.37 8.59
N ALA A 77 -6.33 -4.74 9.73
CA ALA A 77 -6.58 -5.33 11.04
C ALA A 77 -8.08 -5.64 11.25
N ASN A 78 -8.97 -4.75 10.82
CA ASN A 78 -10.42 -4.94 10.87
C ASN A 78 -10.86 -6.12 10.00
N VAL A 79 -10.38 -6.21 8.76
CA VAL A 79 -10.69 -7.34 7.87
C VAL A 79 -10.28 -8.67 8.51
N VAL A 80 -9.08 -8.74 9.09
CA VAL A 80 -8.61 -9.93 9.80
C VAL A 80 -9.51 -10.26 10.99
N SER A 81 -9.91 -9.26 11.78
CA SER A 81 -10.78 -9.48 12.94
C SER A 81 -12.18 -9.99 12.56
N ILE A 82 -12.75 -9.49 11.46
CA ILE A 82 -14.09 -9.82 10.99
C ILE A 82 -14.10 -11.22 10.36
N TRP A 83 -13.14 -11.51 9.47
CA TRP A 83 -13.14 -12.71 8.65
C TRP A 83 -12.27 -13.85 9.20
N LYS A 84 -11.46 -13.59 10.23
CA LYS A 84 -10.61 -14.57 10.94
C LYS A 84 -9.79 -15.42 9.97
N GLU A 85 -9.98 -16.74 9.97
CA GLU A 85 -9.24 -17.69 9.12
C GLU A 85 -9.47 -17.49 7.62
N LYS A 86 -10.57 -16.80 7.23
CA LYS A 86 -10.91 -16.52 5.82
C LYS A 86 -10.59 -15.09 5.40
N SER A 87 -9.77 -14.38 6.17
CA SER A 87 -9.38 -13.00 5.87
C SER A 87 -8.51 -12.86 4.62
N GLY A 88 -7.84 -13.92 4.16
CA GLY A 88 -6.90 -13.85 3.03
C GLY A 88 -7.52 -13.26 1.76
N PRO A 89 -8.60 -13.85 1.21
CA PRO A 89 -9.31 -13.28 0.08
C PRO A 89 -9.94 -11.91 0.38
N ALA A 90 -10.44 -11.70 1.60
CA ALA A 90 -11.03 -10.41 1.99
C ALA A 90 -9.98 -9.28 2.00
N ALA A 91 -8.76 -9.55 2.46
CA ALA A 91 -7.65 -8.62 2.41
C ALA A 91 -7.23 -8.32 0.96
N GLN A 92 -7.26 -9.32 0.08
CA GLN A 92 -7.02 -9.13 -1.37
C GLN A 92 -8.09 -8.26 -2.01
N ALA A 93 -9.36 -8.39 -1.60
CA ALA A 93 -10.44 -7.53 -2.08
C ALA A 93 -10.25 -6.06 -1.65
N VAL A 94 -9.72 -5.81 -0.45
CA VAL A 94 -9.32 -4.46 -0.03
C VAL A 94 -8.18 -3.93 -0.90
N GLY A 95 -7.14 -4.72 -1.14
CA GLY A 95 -6.05 -4.35 -2.04
C GLY A 95 -6.52 -4.04 -3.47
N LEU A 96 -7.42 -4.87 -4.02
CA LEU A 96 -8.05 -4.64 -5.31
C LEU A 96 -8.82 -3.32 -5.34
N SER A 97 -9.57 -2.99 -4.28
CA SER A 97 -10.30 -1.72 -4.19
C SER A 97 -9.36 -0.51 -4.27
N ILE A 98 -8.21 -0.58 -3.60
CA ILE A 98 -7.16 0.45 -3.69
C ILE A 98 -6.63 0.56 -5.13
N ASN A 99 -6.36 -0.56 -5.78
CA ASN A 99 -5.86 -0.57 -7.16
C ASN A 99 -6.88 0.01 -8.15
N ILE A 100 -8.17 -0.28 -7.97
CA ILE A 100 -9.25 0.32 -8.78
C ILE A 100 -9.30 1.83 -8.54
N ALA A 101 -9.19 2.28 -7.29
CA ALA A 101 -9.15 3.71 -6.97
C ALA A 101 -7.97 4.42 -7.66
N ASN A 102 -6.80 3.77 -7.75
CA ASN A 102 -5.63 4.31 -8.47
C ASN A 102 -5.85 4.46 -9.99
N VAL A 103 -6.74 3.65 -10.58
CA VAL A 103 -7.13 3.77 -12.00
C VAL A 103 -8.20 4.84 -12.19
N VAL A 104 -9.21 4.87 -11.32
CA VAL A 104 -10.36 5.77 -11.42
C VAL A 104 -9.99 7.21 -11.09
N SER A 105 -9.09 7.42 -10.13
CA SER A 105 -8.73 8.77 -9.65
C SER A 105 -8.20 9.67 -10.77
N PRO A 106 -7.17 9.30 -11.56
CA PRO A 106 -6.71 10.15 -12.66
C PRO A 106 -7.80 10.47 -13.69
N LEU A 107 -8.70 9.53 -13.97
CA LEU A 107 -9.82 9.73 -14.91
C LEU A 107 -10.84 10.74 -14.37
N LEU A 108 -11.10 10.69 -13.06
CA LEU A 108 -11.99 11.62 -12.37
C LEU A 108 -11.40 13.05 -12.34
N PHE A 109 -10.08 13.18 -12.22
CA PHE A 109 -9.39 14.47 -12.18
C PHE A 109 -9.18 15.09 -13.57
N LYS A 110 -8.99 14.27 -14.61
CA LYS A 110 -8.72 14.72 -15.99
C LYS A 110 -9.58 15.89 -16.50
N PRO A 111 -10.92 15.91 -16.37
CA PRO A 111 -11.74 17.01 -16.89
C PRO A 111 -11.58 18.33 -16.15
N PHE A 112 -10.97 18.33 -14.96
CA PHE A 112 -10.75 19.52 -14.14
C PHE A 112 -9.33 20.08 -14.25
N LEU A 113 -8.44 19.38 -14.96
CA LEU A 113 -7.10 19.85 -15.26
C LEU A 113 -7.14 20.87 -16.40
N LEU A 114 -6.26 21.88 -16.34
CA LEU A 114 -6.07 22.82 -17.44
C LEU A 114 -5.56 22.05 -18.67
N PRO A 115 -6.04 22.35 -19.88
CA PRO A 115 -5.48 21.77 -21.09
C PRO A 115 -3.98 22.11 -21.11
N ALA A 116 -3.14 21.08 -21.26
CA ALA A 116 -1.70 21.26 -21.31
C ALA A 116 -1.40 22.29 -22.40
N GLN A 117 -0.82 23.43 -22.01
CA GLN A 117 -0.26 24.35 -22.98
C GLN A 117 0.80 23.57 -23.76
N THR A 118 0.75 23.64 -25.09
CA THR A 118 1.70 22.96 -25.96
C THR A 118 3.11 23.35 -25.48
N PRO A 119 3.95 22.39 -25.06
CA PRO A 119 5.26 22.72 -24.52
C PRO A 119 6.05 23.43 -25.62
N GLN A 120 6.28 24.73 -25.46
CA GLN A 120 7.36 25.41 -26.15
C GLN A 120 8.63 24.74 -25.63
N HIS A 121 9.36 24.06 -26.52
CA HIS A 121 10.64 23.43 -26.21
C HIS A 121 11.55 24.44 -25.49
N ILE A 122 11.69 24.31 -24.18
CA ILE A 122 12.71 25.03 -23.44
C ILE A 122 13.97 24.18 -23.58
N GLU A 123 14.87 24.61 -24.44
CA GLU A 123 16.16 23.99 -24.71
C GLU A 123 17.06 24.15 -23.46
N TYR A 124 16.85 23.31 -22.45
CA TYR A 124 17.64 23.25 -21.23
C TYR A 124 18.70 22.16 -21.38
N CYS A 125 19.85 22.54 -21.94
CA CYS A 125 21.19 22.02 -21.64
C CYS A 125 22.12 22.42 -22.79
N GLY A 126 22.50 23.69 -22.83
CA GLY A 126 23.51 24.15 -23.79
C GLY A 126 23.50 25.66 -23.97
N ASN A 127 24.44 26.32 -23.29
CA ASN A 127 24.89 27.70 -23.48
C ASN A 127 23.92 28.82 -23.05
N HIS A 128 24.46 29.66 -22.16
CA HIS A 128 23.98 31.00 -21.80
C HIS A 128 23.79 31.87 -23.06
N LEU A 129 22.66 31.74 -23.75
CA LEU A 129 22.22 32.75 -24.71
C LEU A 129 21.49 33.83 -23.91
N ASN A 130 22.12 35.00 -23.81
CA ASN A 130 21.52 36.25 -23.36
C ASN A 130 20.39 36.65 -24.32
N VAL A 131 19.23 35.98 -24.23
CA VAL A 131 18.05 36.39 -24.99
C VAL A 131 17.45 37.60 -24.28
N THR A 132 17.62 38.75 -24.91
CA THR A 132 17.02 40.01 -24.49
C THR A 132 15.53 39.96 -24.85
N SER A 133 14.67 39.68 -23.87
CA SER A 133 13.22 39.67 -24.08
C SER A 133 12.71 41.06 -24.44
N THR A 134 12.42 41.27 -25.73
CA THR A 134 11.67 42.43 -26.24
C THR A 134 10.23 42.41 -25.72
N ASN A 135 9.78 43.56 -25.20
CA ASN A 135 8.44 43.83 -24.69
C ASN A 135 7.33 43.51 -25.69
N SER A 136 6.88 42.26 -25.75
CA SER A 136 5.58 41.92 -26.32
C SER A 136 4.50 42.22 -25.28
N THR A 137 3.62 43.17 -25.58
CA THR A 137 2.36 43.41 -24.86
C THR A 137 1.52 42.14 -24.90
N VAL A 138 1.65 41.30 -23.87
CA VAL A 138 0.83 40.12 -23.68
C VAL A 138 -0.58 40.58 -23.36
N GLU A 139 -1.51 40.38 -24.31
CA GLU A 139 -2.94 40.44 -24.03
C GLU A 139 -3.22 39.59 -22.79
N LYS A 140 -3.82 40.20 -21.76
CA LYS A 140 -4.36 39.49 -20.60
C LYS A 140 -5.48 38.56 -21.06
N GLY A 141 -5.13 37.41 -21.63
CA GLY A 141 -6.06 36.31 -21.82
C GLY A 141 -6.68 35.97 -20.48
N GLU A 142 -8.00 35.80 -20.45
CA GLU A 142 -8.74 35.42 -19.25
C GLU A 142 -8.02 34.28 -18.52
N GLU A 143 -7.55 34.54 -17.29
CA GLU A 143 -6.93 33.54 -16.45
C GLU A 143 -7.97 32.44 -16.17
N LYS A 144 -7.89 31.35 -16.95
CA LYS A 144 -8.67 30.15 -16.67
C LYS A 144 -8.18 29.59 -15.34
N THR A 145 -8.93 29.87 -14.28
CA THR A 145 -8.66 29.32 -12.96
C THR A 145 -8.85 27.80 -12.99
N SER A 146 -7.86 27.09 -12.46
CA SER A 146 -7.90 25.64 -12.32
C SER A 146 -9.09 25.22 -11.46
N ARG A 147 -9.86 24.21 -11.90
CA ARG A 147 -11.06 23.71 -11.19
C ARG A 147 -10.78 22.47 -10.34
N ILE A 148 -9.54 22.27 -9.91
CA ILE A 148 -9.09 21.12 -9.11
C ILE A 148 -9.80 21.03 -7.74
N TRP A 149 -10.38 22.12 -7.24
CA TRP A 149 -11.14 22.13 -5.99
C TRP A 149 -12.41 21.26 -6.06
N ILE A 150 -13.01 21.07 -7.24
CA ILE A 150 -14.25 20.30 -7.43
C ILE A 150 -14.05 18.82 -7.06
N PRO A 151 -13.09 18.07 -7.65
CA PRO A 151 -12.88 16.67 -7.30
C PRO A 151 -12.43 16.49 -5.85
N HIS A 152 -11.62 17.41 -5.30
CA HIS A 152 -11.23 17.37 -3.88
C HIS A 152 -12.43 17.56 -2.95
N ALA A 153 -13.33 18.50 -3.24
CA ALA A 153 -14.54 18.70 -2.47
C ALA A 153 -15.47 17.47 -2.54
N SER A 154 -15.59 16.84 -3.71
CA SER A 154 -16.35 15.61 -3.87
C SER A 154 -15.78 14.47 -3.01
N ILE A 155 -14.47 14.24 -3.04
CA ILE A 155 -13.79 13.23 -2.22
C ILE A 155 -14.01 13.54 -0.73
N SER A 156 -13.78 14.79 -0.32
CA SER A 156 -13.99 15.25 1.06
C SER A 156 -15.39 14.92 1.58
N VAL A 157 -16.43 15.28 0.84
CA VAL A 157 -17.83 15.00 1.21
C VAL A 157 -18.07 13.49 1.32
N THR A 158 -17.58 12.69 0.37
CA THR A 158 -17.76 11.24 0.44
C THR A 158 -17.08 10.63 1.67
N MET A 159 -15.88 11.08 2.03
CA MET A 159 -15.16 10.59 3.22
C MET A 159 -15.88 10.96 4.51
N VAL A 160 -16.41 12.19 4.61
CA VAL A 160 -17.22 12.62 5.77
C VAL A 160 -18.46 11.75 5.91
N VAL A 161 -19.18 11.48 4.81
CA VAL A 161 -20.36 10.61 4.82
C VAL A 161 -19.99 9.18 5.23
N ILE A 162 -18.91 8.61 4.69
CA ILE A 162 -18.42 7.28 5.06
C ILE A 162 -18.07 7.22 6.55
N SER A 163 -17.37 8.22 7.08
CA SER A 163 -17.04 8.30 8.51
C SER A 163 -18.30 8.30 9.39
N LEU A 164 -19.31 9.12 9.05
CA LEU A 164 -20.59 9.14 9.77
C LEU A 164 -21.31 7.79 9.72
N LEU A 165 -21.32 7.12 8.56
CA LEU A 165 -21.91 5.79 8.42
C LEU A 165 -21.19 4.76 9.29
N VAL A 166 -19.86 4.77 9.36
CA VAL A 166 -19.08 3.88 10.23
C VAL A 166 -19.44 4.11 11.71
N VAL A 167 -19.53 5.37 12.14
CA VAL A 167 -19.94 5.71 13.52
C VAL A 167 -21.35 5.20 13.83
N ILE A 168 -22.31 5.40 12.93
CA ILE A 168 -23.70 4.96 13.11
C ILE A 168 -23.78 3.44 13.20
N LEU A 169 -23.10 2.72 12.30
CA LEU A 169 -23.05 1.26 12.28
C LEU A 169 -22.41 0.70 13.56
N GLU A 170 -21.34 1.34 14.04
CA GLU A 170 -20.68 0.92 15.28
C GLU A 170 -21.53 1.16 16.52
N CYS A 171 -22.21 2.31 16.60
CA CYS A 171 -23.17 2.59 17.67
C CYS A 171 -24.31 1.56 17.68
N TYR A 172 -24.79 1.16 16.50
CA TYR A 172 -25.79 0.11 16.37
C TYR A 172 -25.26 -1.26 16.83
N ARG A 173 -24.03 -1.62 16.44
CA ARG A 173 -23.35 -2.85 16.88
C ARG A 173 -23.22 -2.92 18.40
N LEU A 174 -22.70 -1.86 19.03
CA LEU A 174 -22.53 -1.78 20.48
C LEU A 174 -23.86 -1.89 21.23
N LYS A 175 -24.93 -1.28 20.71
CA LYS A 175 -26.28 -1.40 21.30
C LYS A 175 -26.79 -2.85 21.24
N LYS A 176 -26.56 -3.54 20.12
CA LYS A 176 -26.96 -4.94 19.93
C LYS A 176 -26.18 -5.88 20.85
N ASP A 177 -24.88 -5.65 21.03
CA ASP A 177 -24.04 -6.50 21.87
C ASP A 177 -24.35 -6.33 23.37
N LYS A 178 -24.61 -5.09 23.82
CA LYS A 178 -25.10 -4.85 25.20
C LYS A 178 -26.39 -5.62 25.49
N LYS A 179 -27.32 -5.68 24.52
CA LYS A 179 -28.58 -6.43 24.68
C LYS A 179 -28.32 -7.94 24.85
N LYS A 180 -27.44 -8.52 24.04
CA LYS A 180 -27.09 -9.96 24.14
C LYS A 180 -26.38 -10.32 25.45
N VAL A 181 -25.51 -9.44 25.95
CA VAL A 181 -24.81 -9.68 27.22
C VAL A 181 -25.80 -9.62 28.38
N SER A 182 -26.77 -8.71 28.35
CA SER A 182 -27.86 -8.68 29.34
C SER A 182 -28.65 -10.00 29.34
N GLU A 183 -29.03 -10.49 28.16
CA GLU A 183 -29.81 -11.74 28.02
C GLU A 183 -29.03 -12.98 28.50
N LYS A 184 -27.71 -13.03 28.29
CA LYS A 184 -26.87 -14.16 28.74
C LYS A 184 -26.50 -14.12 30.22
N ARG A 185 -26.45 -12.93 30.82
CA ARG A 185 -26.12 -12.80 32.26
C ARG A 185 -27.21 -13.38 33.15
N ASP A 186 -28.44 -13.41 32.65
CA ASP A 186 -29.58 -14.04 33.32
C ASP A 186 -29.55 -15.59 33.22
N GLU A 187 -28.68 -16.18 32.36
CA GLU A 187 -28.54 -17.63 32.17
C GLU A 187 -27.24 -18.23 32.76
N GLU A 188 -26.16 -17.46 32.92
CA GLU A 188 -24.82 -17.98 33.28
C GLU A 188 -24.40 -17.77 34.76
N GLU A 189 -25.28 -17.31 35.66
CA GLU A 189 -24.96 -17.14 37.10
C GLU A 189 -24.77 -18.47 37.88
N GLY A 190 -24.82 -19.63 37.20
CA GLY A 190 -24.71 -20.96 37.81
C GLY A 190 -23.35 -21.68 37.72
N GLU A 191 -22.37 -21.25 36.92
CA GLU A 191 -21.26 -22.16 36.59
C GLU A 191 -19.93 -21.46 36.25
N ARG A 192 -19.22 -20.86 37.22
CA ARG A 192 -17.78 -20.51 37.05
C ARG A 192 -16.96 -20.59 38.35
N VAL A 193 -16.41 -21.77 38.64
CA VAL A 193 -15.19 -21.94 39.45
C VAL A 193 -14.32 -23.02 38.80
N ARG A 194 -13.01 -22.74 38.66
CA ARG A 194 -11.94 -23.51 37.97
C ARG A 194 -11.97 -23.35 36.45
N THR A 195 -10.95 -22.77 35.81
CA THR A 195 -9.59 -23.30 35.75
C THR A 195 -8.74 -22.26 35.01
N GLU A 196 -7.55 -21.88 35.49
CA GLU A 196 -6.42 -21.45 34.64
C GLU A 196 -5.22 -21.03 35.48
N SER A 197 -4.22 -21.91 35.59
CA SER A 197 -2.85 -21.54 35.97
C SER A 197 -1.87 -22.68 35.70
N THR A 198 -1.46 -22.90 34.45
CA THR A 198 -0.19 -23.59 34.17
C THR A 198 0.23 -23.44 32.71
N ASN A 199 1.34 -22.72 32.48
CA ASN A 199 2.38 -22.95 31.44
C ASN A 199 2.98 -21.63 30.91
N GLU A 200 3.83 -20.97 31.72
CA GLU A 200 4.61 -19.80 31.28
C GLU A 200 6.01 -20.14 30.74
N SER A 201 6.55 -21.34 30.96
CA SER A 201 7.97 -21.62 30.72
C SER A 201 8.34 -22.04 29.29
N THR A 202 7.41 -22.55 28.47
CA THR A 202 7.66 -22.97 27.07
C THR A 202 7.57 -21.83 26.04
N ASN A 203 7.20 -20.62 26.46
CA ASN A 203 6.79 -19.55 25.53
C ASN A 203 7.94 -18.69 24.96
N LYS A 204 9.17 -18.80 25.48
CA LYS A 204 10.27 -17.89 25.06
C LYS A 204 10.80 -18.18 23.63
N GLY A 205 10.98 -19.45 23.26
CA GLY A 205 11.51 -19.83 21.94
C GLY A 205 10.55 -19.51 20.80
N PHE A 206 9.24 -19.65 21.04
CA PHE A 206 8.20 -19.35 20.05
C PHE A 206 8.13 -17.85 19.74
N LYS A 207 8.22 -16.99 20.76
CA LYS A 207 8.21 -15.53 20.60
C LYS A 207 9.37 -15.00 19.76
N PHE A 208 10.58 -15.57 19.88
CA PHE A 208 11.72 -15.12 19.08
C PHE A 208 11.51 -15.42 17.59
N LYS A 209 11.04 -16.62 17.24
CA LYS A 209 10.73 -17.00 15.84
C LYS A 209 9.67 -16.10 15.23
N GLU A 210 8.64 -15.78 16.00
CA GLU A 210 7.55 -14.87 15.59
C GLU A 210 8.04 -13.44 15.32
N ILE A 211 8.86 -12.89 16.21
CA ILE A 211 9.46 -11.55 16.04
C ILE A 211 10.38 -11.53 14.81
N PHE A 212 11.26 -12.52 14.69
CA PHE A 212 12.18 -12.64 13.55
C PHE A 212 11.41 -12.69 12.22
N PHE A 213 10.38 -13.52 12.13
CA PHE A 213 9.55 -13.63 10.93
C PHE A 213 8.83 -12.33 10.59
N THR A 214 8.28 -11.66 11.61
CA THR A 214 7.61 -10.36 11.46
C THR A 214 8.59 -9.31 10.91
N THR A 215 9.78 -9.22 11.48
CA THR A 215 10.82 -8.27 11.04
C THR A 215 11.23 -8.50 9.60
N ILE A 216 11.40 -9.76 9.16
CA ILE A 216 11.75 -10.04 7.77
C ILE A 216 10.60 -9.67 6.82
N CYS A 217 9.34 -9.95 7.19
CA CYS A 217 8.19 -9.53 6.38
C CYS A 217 8.12 -8.00 6.24
N CYS A 218 8.37 -7.27 7.32
CA CYS A 218 8.45 -5.80 7.30
C CYS A 218 9.61 -5.31 6.40
N LEU A 219 10.76 -5.97 6.43
CA LEU A 219 11.89 -5.61 5.58
C LEU A 219 11.60 -5.90 4.09
N VAL A 220 10.98 -7.05 3.79
CA VAL A 220 10.53 -7.40 2.44
C VAL A 220 9.60 -6.31 1.90
N ILE A 221 8.58 -5.92 2.68
CA ILE A 221 7.61 -4.95 2.19
C ILE A 221 8.19 -3.54 2.09
N ALA A 222 9.10 -3.16 2.99
CA ALA A 222 9.80 -1.89 2.91
C ALA A 222 10.57 -1.74 1.59
N VAL A 223 11.39 -2.74 1.24
CA VAL A 223 12.18 -2.71 0.01
C VAL A 223 11.29 -2.83 -1.22
N PHE A 224 10.30 -3.72 -1.18
CA PHE A 224 9.38 -3.91 -2.28
C PHE A 224 8.57 -2.64 -2.58
N TRP A 225 8.03 -1.98 -1.56
CA TRP A 225 7.23 -0.78 -1.76
C TRP A 225 8.08 0.42 -2.17
N ALA A 226 9.32 0.53 -1.67
CA ALA A 226 10.27 1.52 -2.20
C ALA A 226 10.56 1.32 -3.69
N PHE A 227 10.69 0.05 -4.12
CA PHE A 227 10.77 -0.30 -5.53
C PHE A 227 9.52 0.11 -6.31
N VAL A 228 8.31 -0.20 -5.82
CA VAL A 228 7.04 0.19 -6.48
C VAL A 228 6.92 1.72 -6.60
N CYS A 229 7.14 2.45 -5.50
CA CYS A 229 7.09 3.92 -5.49
C CYS A 229 8.11 4.51 -6.46
N SER A 230 9.35 4.03 -6.42
CA SER A 230 10.41 4.50 -7.33
C SER A 230 10.07 4.18 -8.78
N PHE A 231 9.56 2.99 -9.06
CA PHE A 231 9.09 2.59 -10.38
C PHE A 231 8.04 3.58 -10.90
N LEU A 232 6.96 3.79 -10.16
CA LEU A 232 5.86 4.65 -10.60
C LEU A 232 6.26 6.13 -10.69
N GLN A 233 7.11 6.62 -9.79
CA GLN A 233 7.52 8.02 -9.74
C GLN A 233 8.53 8.36 -10.84
N PHE A 234 9.49 7.48 -11.10
CA PHE A 234 10.60 7.75 -12.01
C PHE A 234 10.45 7.13 -13.39
N TRP A 235 9.38 6.36 -13.65
CA TRP A 235 9.11 5.82 -14.97
C TRP A 235 9.07 6.90 -16.05
N VAL A 236 8.34 7.99 -15.79
CA VAL A 236 8.17 9.06 -16.79
C VAL A 236 9.52 9.72 -17.14
N PRO A 237 10.29 10.25 -16.17
CA PRO A 237 11.64 10.76 -16.44
C PRO A 237 12.57 9.72 -17.07
N PHE A 238 12.53 8.46 -16.63
CA PHE A 238 13.35 7.39 -17.20
C PHE A 238 13.10 7.22 -18.69
N VAL A 239 11.84 7.12 -19.12
CA VAL A 239 11.50 6.95 -20.53
C VAL A 239 11.85 8.19 -21.35
N ILE A 240 11.59 9.40 -20.84
CA ILE A 240 11.88 10.65 -21.55
C ILE A 240 13.37 10.86 -21.76
N TYR A 241 14.19 10.60 -20.72
CA TYR A 241 15.63 10.80 -20.81
C TYR A 241 16.36 9.59 -21.42
N SER A 242 15.68 8.45 -21.59
CA SER A 242 16.22 7.31 -22.34
C SER A 242 16.28 7.62 -23.84
N GLU A 243 17.17 6.93 -24.55
CA GLU A 243 17.35 7.05 -26.01
C GLU A 243 16.13 6.58 -26.85
N SER A 244 15.04 6.15 -26.21
CA SER A 244 13.88 5.53 -26.87
C SER A 244 13.00 6.50 -27.68
N ASN A 245 13.27 7.82 -27.65
CA ASN A 245 12.52 8.87 -28.37
C ASN A 245 11.00 8.80 -28.17
N VAL A 246 10.53 8.32 -27.02
CA VAL A 246 9.10 8.17 -26.72
C VAL A 246 8.52 9.53 -26.33
N SER A 247 7.36 9.87 -26.90
CA SER A 247 6.69 11.15 -26.62
C SER A 247 6.09 11.19 -25.20
N TYR A 248 6.07 12.37 -24.58
CA TYR A 248 5.46 12.59 -23.26
C TYR A 248 4.03 12.04 -23.13
N GLN A 249 3.22 12.18 -24.20
CA GLN A 249 1.84 11.68 -24.22
C GLN A 249 1.79 10.16 -24.14
N THR A 250 2.67 9.47 -24.87
CA THR A 250 2.78 8.02 -24.84
C THR A 250 3.23 7.52 -23.48
N THR A 251 4.20 8.19 -22.86
CA THR A 251 4.68 7.85 -21.51
C THR A 251 3.60 8.04 -20.44
N ALA A 252 2.79 9.10 -20.54
CA ALA A 252 1.64 9.30 -19.67
C ALA A 252 0.56 8.21 -19.88
N PHE A 253 0.38 7.77 -21.13
CA PHE A 253 -0.51 6.65 -21.45
C PHE A 253 0.02 5.31 -20.88
N MET A 254 1.34 5.07 -20.91
CA MET A 254 1.98 3.92 -20.24
C MET A 254 1.64 3.88 -18.75
N MET A 255 1.77 5.00 -18.03
CA MET A 255 1.42 5.06 -16.60
C MET A 255 -0.03 4.69 -16.32
N SER A 256 -0.95 5.12 -17.20
CA SER A 256 -2.37 4.75 -17.09
C SER A 256 -2.58 3.25 -17.30
N ALA A 257 -1.90 2.68 -18.29
CA ALA A 257 -1.93 1.25 -18.55
C ALA A 257 -1.30 0.43 -17.42
N PHE A 258 -0.27 0.94 -16.75
CA PHE A 258 0.36 0.31 -15.59
C PHE A 258 -0.56 0.26 -14.37
N SER A 259 -1.30 1.35 -14.12
CA SER A 259 -2.34 1.34 -13.08
C SER A 259 -3.42 0.31 -13.40
N LEU A 260 -3.87 0.24 -14.66
CA LEU A 260 -4.86 -0.75 -15.10
C LEU A 260 -4.32 -2.18 -14.96
N ALA A 261 -3.07 -2.41 -15.37
CA ALA A 261 -2.39 -3.69 -15.20
C ALA A 261 -2.29 -4.07 -13.72
N THR A 262 -1.97 -3.13 -12.83
CA THR A 262 -1.96 -3.35 -11.38
C THR A 262 -3.34 -3.80 -10.87
N ALA A 263 -4.43 -3.20 -11.36
CA ALA A 263 -5.79 -3.59 -11.00
C ALA A 263 -6.18 -4.98 -11.54
N ILE A 264 -5.86 -5.27 -12.81
CA ILE A 264 -6.07 -6.60 -13.42
C ILE A 264 -5.29 -7.66 -12.64
N GLY A 265 -4.03 -7.37 -12.35
CA GLY A 265 -3.18 -8.17 -11.49
C GLY A 265 -3.87 -8.45 -10.16
N GLY A 266 -4.26 -7.39 -9.44
CA GLY A 266 -5.03 -7.45 -8.18
C GLY A 266 -6.22 -8.40 -8.24
N PHE A 267 -7.01 -8.33 -9.32
CA PHE A 267 -8.17 -9.19 -9.50
C PHE A 267 -7.78 -10.65 -9.72
N VAL A 268 -6.78 -10.93 -10.57
CA VAL A 268 -6.26 -12.29 -10.79
C VAL A 268 -5.70 -12.86 -9.49
N GLY A 269 -5.00 -12.06 -8.69
CA GLY A 269 -4.45 -12.51 -7.42
C GLY A 269 -5.51 -12.74 -6.35
N LEU A 270 -6.58 -11.95 -6.33
CA LEU A 270 -7.76 -12.23 -5.51
C LEU A 270 -8.31 -13.63 -5.83
N LEU A 271 -8.53 -13.95 -7.10
CA LEU A 271 -9.00 -15.28 -7.52
C LEU A 271 -8.00 -16.39 -7.15
N ALA A 272 -6.71 -16.15 -7.37
CA ALA A 272 -5.65 -17.10 -7.02
C ALA A 272 -5.58 -17.36 -5.51
N SER A 273 -5.79 -16.33 -4.68
CA SER A 273 -5.69 -16.42 -3.21
C SER A 273 -6.71 -17.37 -2.58
N ILE A 274 -7.79 -17.70 -3.29
CA ILE A 274 -8.80 -18.65 -2.82
C ILE A 274 -8.23 -20.08 -2.81
N THR A 275 -7.29 -20.39 -3.69
CA THR A 275 -6.81 -21.76 -3.93
C THR A 275 -5.31 -21.93 -3.67
N VAL A 276 -4.53 -20.87 -3.84
CA VAL A 276 -3.07 -20.89 -3.78
C VAL A 276 -2.60 -20.33 -2.44
N PRO A 277 -1.73 -21.04 -1.70
CA PRO A 277 -1.18 -20.53 -0.45
C PRO A 277 -0.30 -19.30 -0.68
N PRO A 278 -0.25 -18.32 0.25
CA PRO A 278 0.40 -17.03 0.07
C PRO A 278 1.86 -17.11 -0.37
N PHE A 279 2.66 -18.03 0.20
CA PHE A 279 4.08 -18.17 -0.16
C PHE A 279 4.29 -18.60 -1.61
N LYS A 280 3.48 -19.56 -2.13
CA LYS A 280 3.57 -19.98 -3.54
C LYS A 280 3.19 -18.84 -4.47
N MET A 281 2.16 -18.07 -4.11
CA MET A 281 1.74 -16.88 -4.84
C MET A 281 2.88 -15.85 -4.92
N LEU A 282 3.57 -15.57 -3.80
CA LEU A 282 4.74 -14.69 -3.78
C LEU A 282 5.88 -15.16 -4.67
N THR A 283 6.20 -16.47 -4.68
CA THR A 283 7.26 -17.01 -5.55
C THR A 283 6.93 -16.79 -7.03
N VAL A 284 5.68 -17.03 -7.44
CA VAL A 284 5.23 -16.82 -8.82
C VAL A 284 5.28 -15.34 -9.19
N LEU A 285 4.76 -14.46 -8.33
CA LEU A 285 4.81 -13.00 -8.56
C LEU A 285 6.26 -12.50 -8.69
N MET A 286 7.17 -12.97 -7.83
CA MET A 286 8.58 -12.61 -7.88
C MET A 286 9.24 -13.07 -9.19
N ALA A 287 8.93 -14.28 -9.66
CA ALA A 287 9.44 -14.78 -10.94
C ALA A 287 8.98 -13.89 -12.11
N ILE A 288 7.70 -13.48 -12.13
CA ILE A 288 7.18 -12.57 -13.16
C ILE A 288 7.86 -11.19 -13.09
N ILE A 289 8.07 -10.65 -11.89
CA ILE A 289 8.80 -9.38 -11.69
C ILE A 289 10.23 -9.48 -12.23
N ILE A 290 10.95 -10.58 -11.94
CA ILE A 290 12.31 -10.81 -12.43
C ILE A 290 12.30 -10.86 -13.96
N VAL A 291 11.39 -11.61 -14.58
CA VAL A 291 11.28 -11.70 -16.05
C VAL A 291 10.98 -10.32 -16.66
N GLY A 292 10.00 -9.60 -16.13
CA GLY A 292 9.68 -8.24 -16.59
C GLY A 292 10.87 -7.29 -16.44
N HIS A 293 11.65 -7.42 -15.38
CA HIS A 293 12.85 -6.62 -15.17
C HIS A 293 13.98 -6.95 -16.14
N LEU A 294 14.22 -8.24 -16.42
CA LEU A 294 15.21 -8.67 -17.41
C LEU A 294 14.85 -8.17 -18.81
N VAL A 295 13.57 -8.18 -19.16
CA VAL A 295 13.06 -7.59 -20.41
C VAL A 295 13.41 -6.10 -20.48
N LEU A 296 13.18 -5.33 -19.40
CA LEU A 296 13.57 -3.93 -19.35
C LEU A 296 15.09 -3.73 -19.45
N LEU A 297 15.88 -4.49 -18.69
CA LEU A 297 17.34 -4.36 -18.69
C LEU A 297 17.98 -4.61 -20.06
N ILE A 298 17.45 -5.56 -20.83
CA ILE A 298 18.04 -5.97 -22.12
C ILE A 298 17.63 -5.04 -23.25
N GLY A 299 16.39 -4.54 -23.26
CA GLY A 299 15.84 -3.88 -24.45
C GLY A 299 15.22 -2.51 -24.24
N SER A 300 15.30 -1.90 -23.06
CA SER A 300 14.73 -0.56 -22.82
C SER A 300 15.31 0.52 -23.74
N SER A 301 16.57 0.37 -24.18
CA SER A 301 17.24 1.30 -25.10
C SER A 301 16.86 1.09 -26.57
N HIS A 302 16.36 -0.09 -26.92
CA HIS A 302 16.24 -0.50 -28.33
C HIS A 302 14.81 -0.47 -28.87
N SER A 303 13.79 -0.58 -28.02
CA SER A 303 12.41 -0.71 -28.48
C SER A 303 11.38 -0.21 -27.47
N GLU A 304 10.47 0.64 -27.93
CA GLU A 304 9.32 1.07 -27.15
C GLU A 304 8.44 -0.12 -26.72
N ALA A 305 8.27 -1.13 -27.58
CA ALA A 305 7.48 -2.31 -27.26
C ALA A 305 8.06 -3.07 -26.06
N VAL A 306 9.38 -3.07 -25.89
CA VAL A 306 10.05 -3.70 -24.74
C VAL A 306 9.74 -2.95 -23.45
N LEU A 307 9.71 -1.61 -23.48
CA LEU A 307 9.30 -0.78 -22.34
C LEU A 307 7.85 -1.10 -21.92
N TRP A 308 6.94 -1.21 -22.88
CA TRP A 308 5.55 -1.61 -22.65
C TRP A 308 5.45 -2.97 -21.97
N VAL A 309 6.04 -4.01 -22.59
CA VAL A 309 5.93 -5.39 -22.10
C VAL A 309 6.58 -5.53 -20.72
N GLY A 310 7.78 -4.99 -20.54
CA GLY A 310 8.51 -5.07 -19.27
C GLY A 310 7.79 -4.34 -18.14
N GLY A 311 7.30 -3.12 -18.39
CA GLY A 311 6.56 -2.34 -17.39
C GLY A 311 5.19 -2.94 -17.03
N LEU A 312 4.46 -3.47 -18.02
CA LEU A 312 3.19 -4.16 -17.78
C LEU A 312 3.40 -5.44 -16.96
N LEU A 313 4.40 -6.25 -17.28
CA LEU A 313 4.71 -7.48 -16.54
C LEU A 313 5.03 -7.20 -15.05
N GLN A 314 5.81 -6.15 -14.78
CA GLN A 314 6.12 -5.76 -13.40
C GLN A 314 4.88 -5.27 -12.65
N THR A 315 4.13 -4.34 -13.25
CA THR A 315 2.99 -3.68 -12.59
C THR A 315 1.81 -4.63 -12.36
N LEU A 316 1.62 -5.64 -13.23
CA LEU A 316 0.69 -6.76 -12.98
C LEU A 316 0.92 -7.44 -11.62
N CYS A 317 2.14 -7.41 -11.09
CA CYS A 317 2.45 -8.08 -9.83
C CYS A 317 2.29 -7.18 -8.60
N PHE A 318 2.32 -5.85 -8.77
CA PHE A 318 2.38 -4.90 -7.65
C PHE A 318 1.19 -5.00 -6.72
N GLY A 319 -0.02 -5.07 -7.29
CA GLY A 319 -1.27 -5.04 -6.54
C GLY A 319 -1.45 -6.21 -5.56
N ASN A 320 -0.84 -7.35 -5.86
CA ASN A 320 -0.99 -8.58 -5.08
C ASN A 320 0.13 -8.84 -4.09
N PHE A 321 1.33 -8.35 -4.39
CA PHE A 321 2.52 -8.71 -3.63
C PHE A 321 2.40 -8.24 -2.17
N TYR A 322 1.99 -6.98 -1.98
CA TYR A 322 1.76 -6.40 -0.65
C TYR A 322 0.81 -7.23 0.20
N VAL A 323 -0.36 -7.58 -0.34
CA VAL A 323 -1.36 -8.33 0.40
C VAL A 323 -0.93 -9.79 0.61
N SER A 324 -0.16 -10.36 -0.31
CA SER A 324 0.34 -11.74 -0.18
C SER A 324 1.36 -11.88 0.94
N VAL A 325 2.26 -10.89 1.11
CA VAL A 325 3.18 -10.86 2.27
C VAL A 325 2.38 -10.66 3.56
N TYR A 326 1.36 -9.80 3.57
CA TYR A 326 0.48 -9.62 4.72
C TYR A 326 -0.24 -10.92 5.11
N ASN A 327 -0.82 -11.63 4.14
CA ASN A 327 -1.48 -12.92 4.38
C ASN A 327 -0.50 -13.98 4.87
N LEU A 328 0.74 -13.99 4.36
CA LEU A 328 1.79 -14.87 4.84
C LEU A 328 2.17 -14.57 6.31
N LEU A 329 2.28 -13.29 6.65
CA LEU A 329 2.50 -12.83 8.03
C LEU A 329 1.36 -13.27 8.94
N GLN A 330 0.12 -13.14 8.48
CA GLN A 330 -1.06 -13.57 9.22
C GLN A 330 -1.08 -15.08 9.46
N GLU A 331 -0.80 -15.89 8.43
CA GLU A 331 -0.82 -17.36 8.53
C GLU A 331 0.28 -17.88 9.47
N THR A 332 1.46 -17.23 9.47
CA THR A 332 2.64 -17.75 10.18
C THR A 332 2.78 -17.22 11.60
N ALA A 333 2.59 -15.91 11.79
CA ALA A 333 2.85 -15.23 13.06
C ALA A 333 1.57 -14.75 13.75
N GLY A 334 0.42 -14.75 13.05
CA GLY A 334 -0.77 -14.05 13.48
C GLY A 334 -0.58 -12.53 13.46
N ILE A 335 -1.66 -11.79 13.18
CA ILE A 335 -1.61 -10.34 13.14
C ILE A 335 -2.40 -9.77 14.31
N ASN A 336 -1.75 -8.88 15.05
CA ASN A 336 -2.36 -7.96 16.00
C ASN A 336 -2.24 -6.52 15.48
N ASN A 337 -2.87 -5.57 16.14
CA ASN A 337 -2.86 -4.16 15.73
C ASN A 337 -1.43 -3.62 15.59
N LEU A 338 -0.54 -3.96 16.53
CA LEU A 338 0.86 -3.51 16.51
C LEU A 338 1.61 -4.04 15.27
N LYS A 339 1.51 -5.33 14.95
CA LYS A 339 2.16 -5.92 13.78
C LYS A 339 1.59 -5.35 12.49
N ALA A 340 0.28 -5.14 12.40
CA ALA A 340 -0.34 -4.51 11.23
C ALA A 340 0.18 -3.09 11.03
N SER A 341 0.28 -2.30 12.11
CA SER A 341 0.85 -0.95 12.07
C SER A 341 2.33 -0.96 11.70
N LEU A 342 3.14 -1.85 12.28
CA LEU A 342 4.56 -1.98 11.93
C LEU A 342 4.76 -2.38 10.47
N TYR A 343 3.94 -3.31 9.98
CA TYR A 343 3.96 -3.76 8.60
C TYR A 343 3.63 -2.59 7.64
N THR A 344 2.54 -1.87 7.90
CA THR A 344 2.12 -0.72 7.11
C THR A 344 3.19 0.38 7.14
N MET A 345 3.72 0.71 8.33
CA MET A 345 4.81 1.67 8.50
C MET A 345 6.04 1.28 7.68
N SER A 346 6.42 0.00 7.72
CA SER A 346 7.61 -0.47 7.03
C SER A 346 7.50 -0.30 5.51
N ALA A 347 6.31 -0.48 4.93
CA ALA A 347 6.09 -0.25 3.50
C ALA A 347 6.51 1.18 3.09
N TYR A 348 6.17 2.20 3.87
CA TYR A 348 6.48 3.59 3.51
C TYR A 348 7.85 4.09 4.01
N LEU A 349 8.51 3.36 4.91
CA LEU A 349 9.75 3.77 5.59
C LEU A 349 10.90 4.14 4.63
N LEU A 350 11.17 3.32 3.62
CA LEU A 350 12.30 3.58 2.72
C LEU A 350 12.02 4.73 1.75
N THR A 351 10.78 4.85 1.27
CA THR A 351 10.34 6.01 0.47
C THR A 351 10.45 7.30 1.28
N ALA A 352 10.06 7.23 2.55
CA ALA A 352 10.13 8.29 3.53
C ALA A 352 11.56 8.80 3.81
N ILE A 353 12.53 7.89 3.89
CA ILE A 353 13.94 8.23 4.15
C ILE A 353 14.61 8.93 2.94
N GLY A 354 13.93 9.01 1.80
CA GLY A 354 14.41 9.78 0.65
C GLY A 354 15.15 8.94 -0.37
N VAL A 355 14.90 7.63 -0.45
CA VAL A 355 15.41 6.82 -1.57
C VAL A 355 15.04 7.40 -2.96
N PRO A 356 13.83 7.97 -3.16
CA PRO A 356 13.52 8.71 -4.38
C PRO A 356 14.47 9.87 -4.69
N ILE A 357 15.02 10.55 -3.68
CA ILE A 357 15.93 11.70 -3.86
C ILE A 357 17.23 11.25 -4.52
N LEU A 358 17.72 10.05 -4.17
CA LEU A 358 18.91 9.48 -4.80
C LEU A 358 18.67 9.31 -6.30
N ILE A 359 17.54 8.73 -6.71
CA ILE A 359 17.23 8.53 -8.13
C ILE A 359 17.03 9.88 -8.83
N ALA A 360 16.27 10.79 -8.21
CA ALA A 360 15.95 12.10 -8.77
C ALA A 360 17.19 12.93 -9.13
N ASN A 361 18.26 12.86 -8.31
CA ASN A 361 19.48 13.63 -8.53
C ASN A 361 20.32 13.13 -9.72
N PHE A 362 20.18 11.86 -10.09
CA PHE A 362 21.03 11.24 -11.13
C PHE A 362 20.27 10.87 -12.42
N ILE A 363 18.94 10.82 -12.37
CA ILE A 363 18.13 10.29 -13.49
C ILE A 363 18.25 11.12 -14.77
N GLU A 364 18.50 12.42 -14.68
CA GLU A 364 18.66 13.29 -15.85
C GLU A 364 20.00 13.04 -16.57
N CYS A 365 21.07 12.78 -15.81
CA CYS A 365 22.40 12.54 -16.37
C CYS A 365 22.63 11.08 -16.76
N THR A 366 22.00 10.14 -16.05
CA THR A 366 22.24 8.70 -16.23
C THR A 366 20.94 7.94 -15.95
N PRO A 367 20.00 7.89 -16.91
CA PRO A 367 18.69 7.25 -16.73
C PRO A 367 18.77 5.78 -16.32
N SER A 368 19.86 5.08 -16.67
CA SER A 368 20.10 3.68 -16.26
C SER A 368 20.19 3.49 -14.75
N ILE A 369 20.46 4.54 -13.96
CA ILE A 369 20.45 4.48 -12.49
C ILE A 369 19.11 3.96 -11.94
N PHE A 370 18.01 4.30 -12.62
CA PHE A 370 16.68 3.80 -12.30
C PHE A 370 16.59 2.28 -12.39
N LEU A 371 17.08 1.71 -13.50
CA LEU A 371 17.07 0.27 -13.71
C LEU A 371 17.98 -0.44 -12.72
N HIS A 372 19.18 0.09 -12.45
CA HIS A 372 20.11 -0.49 -11.48
C HIS A 372 19.55 -0.49 -10.06
N TYR A 373 18.91 0.60 -9.64
CA TYR A 373 18.22 0.66 -8.34
C TYR A 373 17.12 -0.40 -8.25
N ASN A 374 16.30 -0.54 -9.31
CA ASN A 374 15.27 -1.56 -9.37
C ASN A 374 15.85 -2.97 -9.33
N SER A 375 16.97 -3.23 -10.03
CA SER A 375 17.70 -4.51 -9.97
C SER A 375 18.12 -4.83 -8.54
N PHE A 376 18.72 -3.86 -7.85
CA PHE A 376 19.17 -4.04 -6.48
C PHE A 376 18.01 -4.38 -5.55
N SER A 377 16.90 -3.64 -5.63
CA SER A 377 15.71 -3.91 -4.81
C SER A 377 15.11 -5.29 -5.08
N ILE A 378 15.04 -5.71 -6.36
CA ILE A 378 14.56 -7.05 -6.76
C ILE A 378 15.45 -8.16 -6.18
N VAL A 379 16.78 -8.00 -6.24
CA VAL A 379 17.74 -8.97 -5.66
C VAL A 379 17.55 -9.06 -4.14
N VAL A 380 17.48 -7.92 -3.45
CA VAL A 380 17.28 -7.88 -1.99
C VAL A 380 15.96 -8.58 -1.60
N VAL A 381 14.86 -8.24 -2.26
CA VAL A 381 13.55 -8.89 -2.01
C VAL A 381 13.61 -10.39 -2.27
N THR A 382 14.28 -10.83 -3.34
CA THR A 382 14.46 -12.26 -3.65
C THR A 382 15.22 -12.99 -2.56
N VAL A 383 16.33 -12.42 -2.08
CA VAL A 383 17.13 -13.00 -0.99
C VAL A 383 16.30 -13.10 0.30
N LEU A 384 15.56 -12.04 0.64
CA LEU A 384 14.70 -12.04 1.83
C LEU A 384 13.56 -13.06 1.73
N LEU A 385 12.94 -13.22 0.55
CA LEU A 385 11.94 -14.27 0.32
C LEU A 385 12.55 -15.67 0.41
N ALA A 386 13.79 -15.87 -0.04
CA ALA A 386 14.49 -17.14 0.12
C ALA A 386 14.76 -17.46 1.60
N ILE A 387 15.12 -16.46 2.41
CA ILE A 387 15.28 -16.61 3.88
C ILE A 387 13.93 -16.99 4.53
N ILE A 388 12.83 -16.33 4.16
CA ILE A 388 11.48 -16.71 4.60
C ILE A 388 11.18 -18.16 4.21
N GLY A 389 11.45 -18.54 2.96
CA GLY A 389 11.24 -19.90 2.47
C GLY A 389 12.02 -20.95 3.27
N ALA A 390 13.30 -20.67 3.57
CA ALA A 390 14.12 -21.53 4.41
C ALA A 390 13.56 -21.65 5.84
N ALA A 391 13.12 -20.54 6.45
CA ALA A 391 12.51 -20.53 7.78
C ALA A 391 11.17 -21.31 7.84
N LEU A 392 10.35 -21.24 6.79
CA LEU A 392 9.11 -22.01 6.71
C LEU A 392 9.38 -23.52 6.53
N CYS A 393 10.44 -23.87 5.80
CA CYS A 393 10.87 -25.26 5.64
C CYS A 393 11.37 -25.87 6.96
N THR A 394 12.14 -25.11 7.75
CA THR A 394 12.60 -25.58 9.07
C THR A 394 11.44 -25.76 10.05
N GLN A 395 10.50 -24.81 10.09
CA GLN A 395 9.31 -24.90 10.94
C GLN A 395 8.43 -26.12 10.61
N LYS A 396 8.23 -26.43 9.32
CA LYS A 396 7.48 -27.63 8.92
C LYS A 396 8.13 -28.92 9.39
N ARG A 397 9.46 -28.97 9.46
CA ARG A 397 10.21 -30.14 9.92
C ARG A 397 10.01 -30.40 11.42
N GLU A 398 10.11 -29.35 12.24
CA GLU A 398 9.89 -29.44 13.69
C GLU A 398 8.48 -29.93 14.03
N VAL A 399 7.45 -29.41 13.35
CA VAL A 399 6.04 -29.80 13.59
C VAL A 399 5.76 -31.26 13.20
N VAL A 400 6.48 -31.82 12.23
CA VAL A 400 6.36 -33.24 11.85
C VAL A 400 7.06 -34.14 12.88
N GLU A 401 8.17 -33.69 13.44
CA GLU A 401 8.96 -34.45 14.40
C GLU A 401 8.29 -34.49 15.80
N GLU A 402 7.61 -33.42 16.21
CA GLU A 402 6.91 -33.34 17.50
C GLU A 402 5.56 -34.07 17.53
N ARG A 403 5.02 -34.55 16.41
CA ARG A 403 3.76 -35.33 16.43
C ARG A 403 4.07 -36.81 16.72
N PRO A 404 3.86 -37.31 17.95
CA PRO A 404 3.91 -38.75 18.19
C PRO A 404 2.88 -39.44 17.29
N LYS A 405 3.20 -40.65 16.82
CA LYS A 405 2.40 -41.49 15.91
C LYS A 405 1.09 -42.02 16.54
N GLY A 406 0.35 -41.18 17.27
CA GLY A 406 -1.01 -41.46 17.71
C GLY A 406 -1.99 -41.21 16.58
N LYS A 407 -2.76 -42.23 16.18
CA LYS A 407 -3.86 -42.13 15.21
C LYS A 407 -4.90 -41.11 15.68
N PHE A 408 -4.74 -39.84 15.30
CA PHE A 408 -5.77 -38.83 15.48
C PHE A 408 -6.52 -38.63 14.17
N GLN A 409 -7.75 -39.14 14.11
CA GLN A 409 -8.71 -38.77 13.07
C GLN A 409 -9.04 -37.29 13.24
N ARG A 410 -8.56 -36.44 12.33
CA ARG A 410 -9.02 -35.05 12.21
C ARG A 410 -10.50 -35.08 11.85
N LYS A 411 -11.36 -34.83 12.84
CA LYS A 411 -12.77 -34.53 12.63
C LYS A 411 -12.84 -33.16 11.96
N TYR A 412 -12.88 -33.14 10.61
CA TYR A 412 -13.17 -31.93 9.86
C TYR A 412 -14.56 -31.46 10.29
N SER A 413 -14.62 -30.38 11.07
CA SER A 413 -15.86 -29.64 11.32
C SER A 413 -16.24 -28.93 10.03
N SER A 414 -16.91 -29.67 9.15
CA SER A 414 -17.65 -29.11 8.03
C SER A 414 -18.86 -28.37 8.60
N ARG A 415 -18.67 -27.16 9.17
CA ARG A 415 -19.80 -26.32 9.55
C ARG A 415 -19.52 -24.83 9.37
N ARG A 416 -20.37 -24.28 8.50
CA ARG A 416 -20.68 -22.86 8.22
C ARG A 416 -19.67 -22.16 7.29
N VAL A 417 -19.91 -22.37 6.00
CA VAL A 417 -19.88 -21.23 5.07
C VAL A 417 -20.87 -20.21 5.65
N SER A 418 -20.33 -19.21 6.37
CA SER A 418 -21.12 -18.08 6.85
C SER A 418 -21.73 -17.41 5.63
N VAL A 419 -23.05 -17.21 5.67
CA VAL A 419 -23.85 -16.50 4.65
C VAL A 419 -23.29 -15.10 4.37
N ALA A 420 -22.44 -14.55 5.26
CA ALA A 420 -21.68 -13.33 5.02
C ALA A 420 -20.76 -13.38 3.78
N GLY A 421 -20.30 -14.57 3.37
CA GLY A 421 -19.48 -14.73 2.16
C GLY A 421 -20.24 -14.68 0.83
N VAL A 422 -21.58 -14.56 0.86
CA VAL A 422 -22.43 -14.52 -0.35
C VAL A 422 -22.92 -13.08 -0.64
N ALA A 423 -22.59 -12.10 0.22
CA ALA A 423 -23.02 -10.71 0.07
C ALA A 423 -21.91 -9.74 -0.41
N LEU A 424 -20.77 -10.28 -0.85
CA LEU A 424 -19.73 -9.62 -1.64
C LEU A 424 -19.77 -10.23 -3.04
#